data_AF-C4J5F2-F1
#
_entry.id   AF-C4J5F2-F1
#
_cell.length_a   1.000
_cell.length_b   1.000
_cell.length_c   1.000
_cell.angle_alpha   90.00
_cell.angle_beta   90.00
_cell.angle_gamma   90.00
#
_symmetry.space_group_name_H-M   'P 1'
#
loop_
_entity.id
_entity.type
_entity.pdbx_description
1 polymer ?
#
loop_
_entity_poly.entity_id
_entity_poly.type
_entity_poly.pdbx_seq_one_letter_code
_entity_poly.pdbx_strand_id
1 'polypeptide(L)' 'MEMMYKDVTLAIRARGLRADPRDYLTFFCLGNREAPSPGEYVPPEHPDPNTDYERAQQARRFMIYVHAKTMIGTHTTRFI' A
#
# COMPACT_ATOMS: atom_id res chain seq x y z
N MET A 1 6.13 -10.70 6.22
CA MET A 1 5.88 -10.91 4.77
C MET A 1 6.55 -12.16 4.26
N GLU A 2 7.85 -12.29 4.52
CA GLU A 2 8.68 -13.40 4.02
C GLU A 2 8.14 -14.79 4.39
N MET A 3 7.80 -15.03 5.67
CA MET A 3 7.30 -16.35 6.08
C MET A 3 6.01 -16.75 5.36
N MET A 4 5.06 -15.82 5.22
CA MET A 4 3.79 -16.10 4.53
C MET A 4 4.01 -16.46 3.05
N TYR A 5 4.87 -15.70 2.35
CA TYR A 5 5.20 -15.99 0.96
C TYR A 5 5.98 -17.31 0.82
N LYS A 6 6.83 -17.66 1.79
CA LYS A 6 7.52 -18.96 1.82
C LYS A 6 6.53 -20.12 1.89
N ASP A 7 5.52 -20.02 2.75
CA ASP A 7 4.51 -21.07 2.91
C ASP A 7 3.69 -21.26 1.62
N VAL A 8 3.21 -20.15 1.03
CA VAL A 8 2.49 -20.18 -0.26
C VAL A 8 3.37 -20.81 -1.36
N THR A 9 4.65 -20.42 -1.44
CA THR A 9 5.58 -20.93 -2.45
C THR A 9 5.84 -22.42 -2.29
N LEU A 10 6.02 -22.91 -1.06
CA LEU A 10 6.21 -24.33 -0.78
C LEU A 10 4.99 -25.14 -1.21
N ALA A 11 3.77 -24.64 -0.93
CA ALA A 11 2.53 -25.30 -1.33
C ALA A 11 2.37 -25.39 -2.85
N ILE A 12 2.66 -24.30 -3.58
CA ILE A 12 2.65 -24.27 -5.06
C ILE A 12 3.60 -25.34 -5.62
N ARG A 13 4.84 -25.40 -5.09
CA ARG A 13 5.86 -26.38 -5.52
C ARG A 13 5.45 -27.81 -5.22
N ALA A 14 4.93 -28.07 -4.03
CA ALA A 14 4.49 -29.41 -3.61
C ALA A 14 3.35 -29.95 -4.49
N ARG A 15 2.55 -29.05 -5.08
CA ARG A 15 1.47 -29.40 -6.01
C ARG A 15 1.91 -29.43 -7.48
N GLY A 16 3.18 -29.15 -7.78
CA GLY A 16 3.70 -29.08 -9.15
C GLY A 16 3.08 -27.95 -9.98
N LEU A 17 2.51 -26.94 -9.33
CA LEU A 17 1.87 -25.82 -10.00
C LEU A 17 2.92 -24.83 -10.52
N ARG A 18 2.66 -24.25 -11.69
CA ARG A 18 3.38 -23.09 -12.22
C ARG A 18 2.52 -21.84 -12.01
N ALA A 19 2.55 -21.31 -10.80
CA ALA A 19 1.80 -20.12 -10.41
C ALA A 19 2.69 -19.11 -9.67
N ASP A 20 2.33 -17.83 -9.72
CA ASP A 20 2.99 -16.80 -8.93
C ASP A 20 2.39 -16.82 -7.50
N PRO A 21 3.20 -16.83 -6.43
CA PRO A 21 2.69 -16.70 -5.06
C PRO A 21 1.77 -15.48 -4.85
N ARG A 22 1.95 -14.42 -5.65
CA ARG A 22 1.12 -13.20 -5.62
C ARG A 22 -0.31 -13.42 -6.13
N ASP A 23 -0.57 -14.50 -6.85
CA ASP A 23 -1.92 -14.90 -7.25
C ASP A 23 -2.76 -15.40 -6.05
N TYR A 24 -2.09 -15.81 -4.96
CA TYR A 24 -2.73 -16.33 -3.74
C TYR A 24 -2.67 -15.33 -2.58
N LEU A 25 -1.62 -14.50 -2.52
CA LEU A 25 -1.42 -13.53 -1.45
C LEU A 25 -0.75 -12.28 -2.02
N THR A 26 -1.44 -11.15 -1.98
CA THR A 26 -0.92 -9.87 -2.45
C THR A 26 -1.06 -8.79 -1.39
N PHE A 27 -0.17 -7.81 -1.42
CA PHE A 27 -0.15 -6.69 -0.49
C PHE A 27 -0.15 -5.38 -1.25
N PHE A 28 -1.03 -4.49 -0.82
CA PHE A 28 -1.19 -3.17 -1.40
C PHE A 28 -1.08 -2.12 -0.30
N CYS A 29 -0.68 -0.92 -0.70
CA CYS A 29 -0.80 0.30 0.08
C CYS A 29 -1.62 1.33 -0.69
N LEU A 30 -2.08 2.37 -0.01
CA LEU A 30 -2.80 3.47 -0.64
C LEU A 30 -1.92 4.70 -0.73
N GLY A 31 -1.99 5.40 -1.86
CA GLY A 31 -1.32 6.66 -2.09
C GLY A 31 -2.16 7.53 -3.01
N ASN A 32 -2.05 8.84 -2.85
CA ASN A 32 -2.70 9.81 -3.72
C ASN A 32 -1.65 10.67 -4.42
N ARG A 33 -2.00 11.19 -5.60
CA ARG A 33 -1.21 12.17 -6.34
C ARG A 33 -2.14 13.13 -7.06
N GLU A 34 -1.90 14.42 -6.91
CA GLU A 34 -2.77 15.47 -7.44
C GLU A 34 -1.98 16.47 -8.29
N ALA A 35 -2.43 16.67 -9.53
CA ALA A 35 -1.87 17.75 -10.35
C ALA A 35 -2.21 19.12 -9.73
N PRO A 36 -1.35 20.13 -9.87
CA PRO A 36 -1.69 21.50 -9.47
C PRO A 36 -2.96 21.98 -10.15
N SER A 37 -3.82 22.68 -9.42
CA SER A 37 -5.07 23.22 -9.96
C SER A 37 -5.15 24.75 -9.83
N PRO A 38 -5.81 25.45 -10.78
CA PRO A 38 -5.99 26.89 -10.66
C PRO A 38 -6.79 27.26 -9.39
N GLY A 39 -6.29 28.22 -8.62
CA GLY A 39 -6.93 28.66 -7.38
C GLY A 39 -6.65 27.78 -6.16
N GLU A 40 -5.73 26.80 -6.28
CA GLU A 40 -5.26 26.03 -5.14
C GLU A 40 -4.54 26.92 -4.10
N TYR A 41 -4.65 26.53 -2.82
CA TYR A 41 -3.93 27.18 -1.73
C TYR A 41 -2.41 27.17 -1.95
N VAL A 42 -1.78 28.33 -1.77
CA VAL A 42 -0.32 28.50 -1.78
C VAL A 42 0.15 28.77 -0.35
N PRO A 43 0.94 27.87 0.27
CA PRO A 43 1.51 28.12 1.58
C PRO A 43 2.43 29.35 1.58
N PRO A 44 2.43 30.17 2.65
CA PRO A 44 3.30 31.34 2.76
C PRO A 44 4.78 30.99 3.00
N GLU A 45 5.05 29.78 3.50
CA GLU A 45 6.39 29.26 3.78
C GLU A 45 6.61 27.94 3.06
N HIS A 46 7.87 27.66 2.73
CA HIS A 46 8.28 26.41 2.11
C HIS A 46 9.01 25.51 3.11
N PRO A 47 8.92 24.17 2.97
CA PRO A 47 9.70 23.25 3.78
C PRO A 47 11.20 23.49 3.63
N ASP A 48 11.97 23.12 4.65
CA ASP A 48 13.43 23.18 4.59
C ASP A 48 13.97 22.36 3.41
N PRO A 49 15.05 22.85 2.75
CA PRO A 49 15.66 22.14 1.63
C PRO A 49 16.14 20.73 2.01
N ASN A 50 16.07 19.79 1.06
CA ASN A 50 16.49 18.40 1.20
C ASN A 50 15.71 17.57 2.24
N THR A 51 14.52 18.01 2.64
CA THR A 51 13.63 17.25 3.53
C THR A 51 12.66 16.34 2.77
N ASP A 52 12.12 15.32 3.44
CA ASP A 52 11.01 14.52 2.87
C ASP A 52 9.76 15.37 2.64
N TYR A 53 9.56 16.41 3.46
CA TYR A 53 8.44 17.33 3.30
C TYR A 53 8.56 18.10 1.98
N GLU A 54 9.72 18.69 1.69
CA GLU A 54 9.97 19.36 0.41
C GLU A 54 9.72 18.38 -0.76
N ARG A 55 10.33 17.19 -0.72
CA ARG A 55 10.19 16.19 -1.79
C ARG A 55 8.74 15.77 -2.01
N ALA A 56 7.97 15.55 -0.94
CA ALA A 56 6.56 15.18 -1.03
C ALA A 56 5.70 16.31 -1.60
N GLN A 57 5.94 17.55 -1.16
CA GLN A 57 5.23 18.74 -1.64
C GLN A 57 5.48 18.96 -3.15
N GLN A 58 6.73 18.88 -3.60
CA GLN A 58 7.10 19.04 -5.00
C GLN A 58 6.60 17.89 -5.89
N ALA A 59 6.68 16.64 -5.41
CA ALA A 59 6.23 15.47 -6.17
C ALA A 59 4.70 15.30 -6.19
N ARG A 60 3.98 16.14 -5.43
CA ARG A 60 2.52 16.17 -5.33
C ARG A 60 1.90 14.82 -5.00
N ARG A 61 2.58 14.02 -4.17
CA ARG A 61 2.14 12.68 -3.80
C ARG A 61 2.46 12.37 -2.34
N PHE A 62 1.56 11.64 -1.70
CA PHE A 62 1.79 11.12 -0.36
C PHE A 62 0.99 9.84 -0.13
N MET A 63 1.36 9.07 0.90
CA MET A 63 0.59 7.90 1.29
C MET A 63 -0.77 8.32 1.85
N ILE A 64 -1.82 7.58 1.50
CA ILE A 64 -3.07 7.62 2.25
C ILE A 64 -2.88 6.73 3.47
N TYR A 65 -3.04 7.29 4.66
CA TYR A 65 -2.82 6.55 5.89
C TYR A 65 -3.96 5.56 6.14
N VAL A 66 -3.67 4.26 5.96
CA VAL A 66 -4.62 3.17 6.22
C VAL A 66 -4.74 2.96 7.74
N HIS A 67 -5.64 3.72 8.38
CA HIS A 67 -5.92 3.58 9.82
C HIS A 67 -7.02 2.53 10.11
N ALA A 68 -7.51 1.83 9.10
CA ALA A 68 -8.55 0.80 9.25
C ALA A 68 -8.06 -0.39 10.08
N LYS A 69 -8.95 -0.98 10.88
CA LYS A 69 -8.76 -2.27 11.57
C LYS A 69 -9.94 -3.15 11.22
N THR A 70 -9.89 -3.73 10.03
CA THR A 70 -11.02 -4.46 9.46
C THR A 70 -10.53 -5.69 8.71
N MET A 71 -11.39 -6.69 8.60
CA MET A 71 -11.20 -7.88 7.80
C MET A 71 -12.55 -8.25 7.18
N ILE A 72 -12.55 -8.59 5.89
CA ILE A 72 -13.72 -9.09 5.18
C ILE A 72 -13.40 -10.52 4.75
N GLY A 73 -14.26 -11.46 5.14
CA GLY A 73 -14.18 -12.87 4.74
C GLY A 73 -15.52 -13.34 4.18
N THR A 74 -15.52 -14.45 3.45
CA THR A 74 -16.74 -15.08 2.92
C THR A 74 -17.49 -15.84 4.03
N HIS A 75 -18.83 -15.81 3.98
CA HIS A 75 -19.83 -16.41 4.87
C HIS A 75 -19.29 -17.25 6.05
N THR A 76 -19.48 -16.72 7.26
CA THR A 76 -19.16 -17.32 8.59
C THR A 76 -17.78 -16.99 9.14
N THR A 77 -17.47 -15.70 9.32
CA THR A 77 -16.42 -15.31 10.27
C THR A 77 -16.96 -15.45 11.69
N ARG A 78 -16.88 -16.66 12.28
CA ARG A 78 -16.99 -16.81 13.74
C ARG A 78 -15.63 -16.45 14.32
N PHE A 79 -15.56 -15.30 14.99
CA PHE A 79 -14.49 -15.02 15.91
C PHE A 79 -14.63 -16.02 17.08
N ILE A 80 -13.61 -16.86 17.28
CA ILE A 80 -13.41 -17.59 18.54
C ILE A 80 -12.97 -16.61 19.62
#